data_AF-A0A5N9GBY0-F1
#
_entry.id   AF-A0A5N9GBY0-F1
#
_cell.length_a   1.000
_cell.length_b   1.000
_cell.length_c   1.000
_cell.angle_alpha   90.00
_cell.angle_beta   90.00
_cell.angle_gamma   90.00
#
_symmetry.space_group_name_H-M   'P 1'
#
loop_
_entity.id
_entity.type
_entity.pdbx_description
1 polymer ?
#
loop_
_entity_poly.entity_id
_entity_poly.type
_entity_poly.pdbx_seq_one_letter_code
_entity_poly.pdbx_strand_id
1 'polypeptide(L)' 'MPLDNPEFLTIEQATYLGDENLVLGLDVGGEARAYPVGMVYYHHVVNDAIDDRPVLVTY' A
#
# COMPACT_ATOMS: atom_id res chain seq x y z
N MET A 1 -2.10 13.78 -6.97
CA MET A 1 -1.00 13.25 -7.81
C MET A 1 -0.92 11.76 -7.51
N PRO A 2 -0.98 10.88 -8.53
CA PRO A 2 -0.85 9.44 -8.30
C PRO A 2 0.51 9.13 -7.65
N LEU A 3 0.55 8.06 -6.86
CA LEU A 3 1.79 7.52 -6.30
C LEU A 3 2.27 6.37 -7.19
N ASP A 4 3.43 6.56 -7.81
CA ASP A 4 4.03 5.58 -8.71
C ASP A 4 5.23 4.92 -8.03
N ASN A 5 5.34 3.60 -8.13
CA ASN A 5 6.44 2.79 -7.56
C ASN A 5 6.64 3.05 -6.06
N PRO A 6 5.63 2.75 -5.22
CA PRO A 6 5.69 3.02 -3.79
C PRO A 6 6.84 2.26 -3.11
N GLU A 7 7.48 2.89 -2.13
CA GLU A 7 8.40 2.23 -1.22
C GLU A 7 7.63 1.56 -0.08
N PHE A 8 8.00 0.32 0.23
CA PHE A 8 7.40 -0.45 1.32
C PHE A 8 8.28 -0.42 2.56
N LEU A 9 7.64 -0.24 3.69
CA LEU A 9 8.26 -0.27 5.00
C LEU A 9 7.97 -1.60 5.69
N THR A 10 8.89 -2.04 6.55
CA THR A 10 8.58 -3.14 7.48
C THR A 10 7.64 -2.65 8.58
N ILE A 11 7.06 -3.60 9.33
CA ILE A 11 6.17 -3.29 10.45
C ILE A 11 6.88 -2.41 11.50
N GLU A 12 8.16 -2.68 11.77
CA GLU A 12 8.96 -1.93 12.75
C GLU A 12 9.24 -0.49 12.30
N GLN A 13 9.31 -0.25 10.98
CA GLN A 13 9.54 1.07 10.41
C GLN A 13 8.26 1.92 10.31
N ALA A 14 7.09 1.27 10.24
CA ALA A 14 5.79 1.92 10.08
C ALA A 14 5.24 2.55 11.38
N THR A 15 6.07 3.30 12.10
CA THR A 15 5.77 3.88 13.43
C THR A 15 4.67 4.96 13.42
N TYR A 16 4.23 5.40 12.24
CA TYR A 16 3.13 6.34 12.06
C TYR A 16 1.75 5.66 12.00
N LEU A 17 1.71 4.32 11.93
CA LEU A 17 0.48 3.54 11.98
C LEU A 17 0.25 3.02 13.41
N GLY A 18 -0.93 3.27 13.94
CA GLY A 18 -1.48 2.65 15.14
C GLY A 18 -2.52 1.59 14.81
N ASP A 19 -2.95 0.85 15.84
CA ASP A 19 -3.84 -0.31 15.71
C ASP A 19 -5.21 0.02 15.10
N GLU A 20 -5.70 1.26 15.24
CA GLU A 20 -6.97 1.69 14.63
C GLU A 20 -6.86 2.16 13.18
N ASN A 21 -5.64 2.28 12.63
CA ASN A 21 -5.48 2.75 11.26
C ASN A 21 -5.89 1.67 10.25
N LEU A 22 -6.80 2.06 9.35
CA LEU A 22 -7.24 1.16 8.28
C LEU A 22 -6.20 1.07 7.16
N VAL A 23 -6.04 -0.15 6.67
CA VAL A 23 -5.23 -0.46 5.49
C VAL A 23 -6.06 -1.26 4.49
N LEU A 24 -5.79 -1.05 3.20
CA LEU A 24 -6.19 -2.00 2.18
C LEU A 24 -5.14 -3.11 2.16
N GLY A 25 -5.53 -4.34 2.51
CA GLY A 25 -4.66 -5.50 2.47
C GLY A 25 -4.71 -6.18 1.10
N LEU A 26 -3.55 -6.57 0.59
CA LEU A 26 -3.42 -7.34 -0.64
C LEU A 26 -2.49 -8.52 -0.40
N ASP A 27 -2.96 -9.73 -0.71
CA ASP A 27 -2.14 -10.94 -0.72
C ASP A 27 -2.19 -11.53 -2.13
N VAL A 28 -1.05 -11.55 -2.80
CA VAL A 28 -0.92 -12.04 -4.17
C VAL A 28 0.39 -12.80 -4.31
N GLY A 29 0.30 -14.10 -4.62
CA GLY A 29 1.49 -14.94 -4.84
C GLY A 29 2.31 -15.24 -3.57
N GLY A 30 1.73 -15.06 -2.37
CA GLY A 30 2.43 -15.23 -1.10
C GLY A 30 3.17 -13.99 -0.62
N GLU A 31 3.10 -12.88 -1.38
CA GLU A 31 3.53 -11.56 -0.91
C GLU A 31 2.31 -10.78 -0.43
N ALA A 32 2.36 -10.39 0.85
CA ALA A 32 1.33 -9.59 1.49
C ALA A 32 1.80 -8.13 1.63
N ARG A 33 0.97 -7.19 1.17
CA ARG A 33 1.19 -5.74 1.26
C ARG A 33 -0.01 -5.06 1.92
N ALA A 34 0.26 -3.97 2.61
CA ALA A 34 -0.75 -3.14 3.26
C ALA A 34 -0.60 -1.68 2.81
N TYR A 35 -1.68 -1.11 2.28
CA TYR A 35 -1.72 0.28 1.81
C TYR A 35 -2.57 1.11 2.77
N PRO A 36 -1.99 2.04 3.54
CA PRO A 36 -2.77 2.88 4.45
C PRO A 36 -3.86 3.63 3.72
N VAL A 37 -5.10 3.55 4.21
CA VAL A 37 -6.25 4.20 3.57
C VAL A 37 -6.03 5.71 3.44
N GLY A 38 -5.39 6.34 4.43
CA GLY A 38 -5.05 7.77 4.35
C GLY A 38 -4.08 8.12 3.22
N MET A 39 -3.14 7.23 2.90
CA MET A 39 -2.20 7.41 1.79
C MET A 39 -2.94 7.30 0.45
N VAL A 40 -3.75 6.26 0.28
CA VAL A 40 -4.54 6.06 -0.95
C VAL A 40 -5.57 7.18 -1.10
N TYR A 41 -6.17 7.66 0.00
CA TYR A 41 -7.05 8.82 0.01
C TYR A 41 -6.37 10.08 -0.54
N TYR A 42 -5.15 10.37 -0.10
CA TYR A 42 -4.40 11.55 -0.53
C TYR A 42 -3.94 11.45 -1.99
N HIS A 43 -3.48 10.27 -2.42
CA HIS A 43 -2.96 10.07 -3.77
C HIS A 43 -4.02 9.67 -4.80
N HIS A 44 -5.20 9.23 -4.35
CA HIS A 44 -6.33 8.65 -5.11
C HIS A 44 -6.02 7.36 -5.90
N VAL A 45 -4.78 7.22 -6.35
CA VAL A 45 -4.27 6.12 -7.16
C VAL A 45 -2.86 5.79 -6.68
N VAL A 46 -2.61 4.50 -6.43
CA VAL A 46 -1.27 3.94 -6.22
C VAL A 46 -1.02 2.89 -7.29
N ASN A 47 0.05 3.10 -8.08
CA ASN A 47 0.51 2.18 -9.10
C ASN A 47 1.68 1.35 -8.55
N ASP A 48 1.48 0.05 -8.45
CA ASP A 48 2.44 -0.88 -7.84
C ASP A 48 2.70 -2.10 -8.75
N ALA A 49 3.73 -2.88 -8.42
CA ALA A 49 4.06 -4.15 -9.07
C ALA A 49 4.48 -5.20 -8.03
N ILE A 50 3.87 -6.39 -8.13
CA ILE A 50 4.14 -7.55 -7.27
C ILE A 50 4.53 -8.73 -8.16
N ASP A 51 5.77 -9.23 -8.05
CA ASP A 51 6.34 -10.22 -8.98
C ASP A 51 6.11 -9.86 -10.46
N ASP A 52 6.48 -8.64 -10.86
CA ASP A 52 6.27 -8.10 -12.22
C ASP A 52 4.80 -8.01 -12.68
N ARG A 53 3.83 -8.27 -11.80
CA ARG A 53 2.39 -8.11 -12.10
C ARG A 53 1.95 -6.70 -11.71
N PRO A 54 1.48 -5.89 -12.67
CA PRO A 54 1.01 -4.54 -12.36
C PRO A 54 -0.29 -4.59 -11.54
N VAL A 55 -0.34 -3.76 -10.50
CA VAL A 55 -1.47 -3.63 -9.58
C VAL A 55 -1.85 -2.15 -9.46
N LEU A 56 -3.14 -1.86 -9.57
CA LEU A 56 -3.72 -0.55 -9.34
C LEU A 56 -4.53 -0.59 -8.03
N VAL A 57 -4.13 0.21 -7.04
CA VAL A 57 -4.85 0.37 -5.78
C VAL A 57 -5.56 1.72 -5.77
N THR A 58 -6.86 1.70 -5.48
CA THR A 58 -7.74 2.89 -5.43
C THR A 58 -8.88 2.63 -4.44
N TYR A 59 -9.69 3.66 -4.16
CA TYR A 59 -10.81 3.60 -3.22
C TYR A 59 -12.06 4.27 -3.79
#